data_AF-A0AAV4CM18-F1
#
_entry.id   AF-A0AAV4CM18-F1
#
_cell.length_a   1.000
_cell.length_b   1.000
_cell.length_c   1.000
_cell.angle_alpha   90.00
_cell.angle_beta   90.00
_cell.angle_gamma   90.00
#
_symmetry.space_group_name_H-M   'P 1'
#
loop_
_entity.id
_entity.type
_entity.pdbx_description
1 polymer ?
#
loop_
_entity_poly.entity_id
_entity_poly.type
_entity_poly.pdbx_seq_one_letter_code
_entity_poly.pdbx_strand_id
1 'polypeptide(L)'
;MKRHSETALEVARYLDQHPKVERVHYPGLESHPQHEVAKRQMTGGYSGVIMAEIKGGSKGGVTVAEVRDHSGRLQRCETIEEGCRVERL
;
A
#
# COMPACT_ATOMS: atom_id res chain seq x y z
N MET A 1 -0.57 9.71 16.74
CA MET A 1 0.17 9.65 15.47
C MET A 1 1.51 8.94 15.56
N LYS A 2 2.35 9.18 16.59
CA LYS A 2 3.68 8.55 16.73
C LYS A 2 3.69 7.02 16.53
N ARG A 3 2.86 6.28 17.27
CA ARG A 3 2.78 4.81 17.15
C ARG A 3 2.37 4.33 15.76
N HIS A 4 1.40 5.00 15.11
CA HIS A 4 1.02 4.67 13.73
C HIS A 4 2.18 4.86 12.76
N SER A 5 2.95 5.94 12.93
CA SER A 5 4.11 6.21 12.09
C SER A 5 5.26 5.24 12.32
N GLU A 6 5.49 4.81 13.57
CA GLU A 6 6.52 3.83 13.92
C GLU A 6 6.19 2.46 13.31
N THR A 7 4.96 1.97 13.53
CA THR A 7 4.47 0.72 12.94
C THR A 7 4.46 0.80 11.41
N ALA A 8 3.99 1.92 10.83
CA ALA A 8 3.97 2.06 9.39
C ALA A 8 5.37 2.09 8.77
N LEU A 9 6.36 2.69 9.44
CA LEU A 9 7.75 2.67 8.97
C LEU A 9 8.33 1.25 8.96
N GLU A 10 8.05 0.45 9.99
CA GLU A 10 8.49 -0.94 10.07
C GLU A 10 7.87 -1.78 8.95
N VAL A 11 6.55 -1.67 8.77
CA VAL A 11 5.83 -2.36 7.70
C VAL A 11 6.32 -1.90 6.32
N ALA A 12 6.54 -0.60 6.13
CA ALA A 12 7.02 -0.06 4.86
C ALA A 12 8.41 -0.61 4.50
N ARG A 13 9.34 -0.69 5.47
CA ARG A 13 10.67 -1.31 5.27
C ARG A 13 10.58 -2.79 4.94
N TYR A 14 9.69 -3.52 5.60
CA TYR A 14 9.46 -4.93 5.30
C TYR A 14 8.93 -5.13 3.86
N LEU A 15 7.94 -4.33 3.47
CA LEU A 15 7.37 -4.39 2.12
C LEU A 15 8.39 -4.00 1.05
N ASP A 16 9.26 -3.03 1.31
CA ASP A 16 10.29 -2.57 0.36
C ASP A 16 11.31 -3.67 0.01
N GLN A 17 11.53 -4.61 0.94
CA GLN A 17 12.43 -5.76 0.73
C GLN A 17 11.70 -7.00 0.20
N HIS A 18 10.36 -6.98 0.13
CA HIS A 18 9.59 -8.17 -0.17
C HIS A 18 9.60 -8.48 -1.67
N PRO A 19 9.91 -9.72 -2.11
CA PRO A 19 10.14 -10.05 -3.52
C PRO A 19 8.91 -9.88 -4.42
N LYS A 20 7.70 -9.87 -3.85
CA LYS A 20 6.43 -9.64 -4.57
C LYS A 20 6.02 -8.17 -4.62
N VAL A 21 6.72 -7.27 -3.94
CA VAL A 21 6.46 -5.83 -3.98
C VAL A 21 7.41 -5.22 -5.02
N GLU A 22 6.87 -4.34 -5.84
CA GLU A 22 7.61 -3.62 -6.86
C GLU A 22 8.12 -2.28 -6.33
N ARG A 23 7.27 -1.58 -5.58
CA ARG A 23 7.60 -0.27 -5.00
C ARG A 23 6.78 0.02 -3.75
N VAL A 24 7.37 0.71 -2.79
CA VAL A 24 6.65 1.23 -1.61
C VAL A 24 6.69 2.75 -1.62
N HIS A 25 5.53 3.35 -1.39
CA HIS A 25 5.36 4.78 -1.22
C HIS A 25 5.01 5.07 0.23
N TYR A 26 5.99 5.59 0.96
CA TYR A 26 5.80 6.06 2.32
C TYR A 26 6.71 7.25 2.60
N PRO A 27 6.19 8.42 3.03
CA PRO A 27 7.00 9.62 3.22
C PRO A 27 8.13 9.46 4.25
N GLY A 28 8.02 8.49 5.16
CA GLY A 28 9.05 8.17 6.15
C GLY A 28 10.18 7.26 5.64
N LEU A 29 10.08 6.69 4.43
CA LEU A 29 11.16 5.94 3.78
C LEU A 29 12.13 6.90 3.09
N GLU A 30 13.43 6.65 3.21
CA GLU A 30 14.49 7.42 2.54
C GLU A 30 14.43 7.27 1.01
N SER A 31 13.89 6.15 0.52
CA SER A 31 13.66 5.92 -0.91
C SER A 31 12.52 6.76 -1.50
N HIS A 32 11.73 7.43 -0.65
CA HIS A 32 10.60 8.24 -1.11
C HIS A 32 11.08 9.59 -1.70
N PRO A 33 10.67 9.96 -2.93
CA PRO A 33 11.15 11.19 -3.58
C PRO A 33 10.92 12.47 -2.78
N GLN A 34 9.87 12.49 -1.95
CA GLN A 34 9.51 13.64 -1.12
C GLN A 34 9.91 13.49 0.35
N HIS A 35 10.81 12.55 0.69
CA HIS A 35 11.23 12.32 2.08
C HIS A 35 11.73 13.60 2.76
N GLU A 36 12.59 14.36 2.08
CA GLU A 36 13.14 15.60 2.63
C GLU A 36 12.09 16.70 2.85
N VAL A 37 11.06 16.75 1.98
CA VAL A 37 9.94 17.69 2.16
C VAL A 37 9.07 17.24 3.33
N ALA A 38 8.76 15.94 3.41
CA ALA A 38 7.99 15.36 4.49
C ALA A 38 8.69 15.55 5.84
N LYS A 39 10.01 15.36 5.91
CA LYS A 39 10.82 15.60 7.12
C LYS A 39 10.77 17.06 7.60
N ARG A 40 10.67 18.02 6.69
CA ARG A 40 10.56 19.46 7.01
C ARG A 40 9.16 19.85 7.45
N GLN A 41 8.12 19.28 6.85
CA GLN A 41 6.73 19.68 7.06
C GLN A 41 6.01 18.86 8.14
N MET A 42 6.37 17.59 8.31
CA MET A 42 5.70 16.66 9.21
C MET A 42 6.49 16.49 10.50
N THR A 43 5.98 17.07 11.60
CA THR A 43 6.58 16.95 12.92
C THR A 43 5.83 15.88 13.74
N GLY A 44 6.57 14.89 14.25
CA GLY A 44 6.00 13.82 15.09
C GLY A 44 5.48 12.57 14.36
N GLY A 45 5.77 12.41 13.06
CA GLY A 45 5.53 11.17 12.29
C GLY A 45 5.07 11.41 10.84
N TYR A 46 5.00 10.34 10.03
CA TYR A 46 4.81 10.36 8.57
C TYR A 46 3.49 9.72 8.08
N SER A 47 2.46 9.66 8.95
CA SER A 47 1.18 8.93 8.75
C SER A 47 1.24 7.44 9.12
N GLY A 48 0.07 6.79 9.20
CA GLY A 48 -0.08 5.34 9.33
C GLY A 48 -0.45 4.63 8.02
N VAL A 49 -0.50 5.37 6.91
CA VAL A 49 -0.92 4.87 5.60
C VAL A 49 0.31 4.57 4.76
N ILE A 50 0.32 3.39 4.14
CA ILE A 50 1.38 2.92 3.25
C ILE A 50 0.71 2.51 1.95
N MET A 51 1.28 2.93 0.83
CA MET A 51 0.89 2.43 -0.48
C MET A 51 2.02 1.55 -1.01
N ALA A 52 1.69 0.34 -1.45
CA ALA A 52 2.65 -0.59 -2.05
C ALA A 52 2.13 -1.03 -3.41
N GLU A 53 3.00 -0.98 -4.41
CA GLU A 53 2.78 -1.53 -5.73
C GLU A 53 3.21 -2.99 -5.71
N ILE A 54 2.29 -3.90 -6.04
CA ILE A 54 2.54 -5.34 -6.05
C ILE A 54 2.93 -5.76 -7.47
N LYS A 55 3.96 -6.60 -7.59
CA LYS A 55 4.38 -7.17 -8.87
C LYS A 55 3.22 -7.95 -9.51
N GLY A 56 3.02 -7.73 -10.80
CA GLY A 56 1.84 -8.24 -11.51
C GLY A 56 0.63 -7.31 -11.43
N GLY A 57 0.82 -6.08 -10.96
CA GLY A 57 -0.17 -5.01 -10.97
C GLY A 57 -1.43 -5.37 -10.18
N SER A 58 -2.59 -4.98 -10.71
CA SER A 58 -3.91 -5.26 -10.14
C SER A 58 -4.18 -6.75 -9.92
N LYS A 59 -3.70 -7.66 -10.78
CA LYS A 59 -3.83 -9.11 -10.54
C LYS A 59 -3.06 -9.56 -9.28
N GLY A 60 -1.86 -9.00 -9.08
CA GLY A 60 -1.07 -9.20 -7.87
C GLY A 60 -1.72 -8.57 -6.64
N GLY A 61 -2.19 -7.33 -6.75
CA GLY A 61 -2.83 -6.58 -5.66
C GLY A 61 -4.13 -7.22 -5.16
N VAL A 62 -4.97 -7.72 -6.07
CA VAL A 62 -6.23 -8.41 -5.72
C VAL A 62 -5.98 -9.76 -5.05
N THR A 63 -4.86 -10.43 -5.36
CA THR A 63 -4.50 -11.68 -4.68
C THR A 63 -4.06 -11.42 -3.23
N VAL A 64 -3.42 -10.27 -2.97
CA VAL A 64 -2.94 -9.90 -1.63
C VAL A 64 -4.08 -9.34 -0.77
N ALA A 65 -4.95 -8.53 -1.35
CA ALA A 65 -6.16 -8.03 -0.71
C ALA A 65 -7.34 -8.83 -1.23
N GLU A 66 -7.66 -9.97 -0.62
CA GLU A 66 -8.94 -10.64 -0.87
C GLU A 66 -10.06 -9.58 -0.77
N VAL A 67 -10.59 -9.17 -1.93
CA VAL A 67 -11.57 -8.08 -1.96
C VAL A 67 -12.88 -8.65 -1.44
N ARG A 68 -13.33 -8.14 -0.29
CA ARG A 68 -14.60 -8.53 0.30
C ARG A 68 -15.55 -7.35 0.27
N ASP A 69 -16.83 -7.62 0.01
CA ASP A 69 -17.86 -6.61 0.15
C ASP A 69 -18.11 -6.27 1.64
N HIS A 70 -18.95 -5.27 1.90
CA HIS A 70 -19.34 -4.88 3.26
C HIS A 70 -20.03 -6.01 4.06
N SER A 71 -20.50 -7.07 3.39
CA SER A 71 -21.09 -8.27 3.99
C SER A 71 -20.08 -9.41 4.15
N GLY A 72 -18.80 -9.17 3.88
CA GLY A 72 -17.71 -10.14 4.01
C GLY A 72 -17.62 -11.18 2.88
N ARG A 73 -18.45 -11.07 1.85
CA ARG A 73 -18.43 -11.99 0.70
C ARG A 73 -17.26 -11.69 -0.22
N LEU A 74 -16.60 -12.75 -0.67
CA LEU A 74 -15.47 -12.67 -1.58
C LEU A 74 -15.96 -12.12 -2.93
N GLN A 75 -15.30 -11.08 -3.40
CA GLN A 75 -15.52 -10.49 -4.70
C GLN A 75 -14.36 -10.83 -5.62
N ARG A 76 -14.68 -11.07 -6.88
CA ARG A 76 -13.68 -11.20 -7.93
C ARG A 76 -13.39 -9.79 -8.45
N CYS A 77 -12.19 -9.25 -8.18
CA CYS A 77 -11.75 -8.00 -8.80
C CYS A 77 -10.93 -8.38 -10.04
N GLU A 78 -11.55 -8.27 -11.21
CA GLU A 78 -10.88 -8.45 -12.49
C GLU A 78 -10.37 -7.11 -13.01
N THR A 79 -9.15 -7.12 -13.53
CA THR A 79 -8.58 -5.95 -14.19
C THR A 79 -9.15 -5.88 -15.61
N ILE A 80 -9.76 -4.75 -15.96
CA ILE A 80 -10.19 -4.40 -17.31
C ILE A 80 -9.37 -3.20 -17.80
N GLU A 81 -9.33 -2.96 -19.11
CA GLU A 81 -8.48 -1.91 -19.71
C GLU A 81 -8.72 -0.50 -19.13
N GLU A 82 -9.92 -0.22 -18.60
CA GLU A 82 -10.31 1.07 -18.02
C GLU A 82 -10.47 1.08 -16.47
N GLY A 83 -10.03 0.04 -15.75
CA GLY A 83 -10.11 0.01 -14.28
C GLY A 83 -10.16 -1.38 -13.63
N CYS A 84 -10.59 -1.48 -12.36
CA CYS A 84 -10.97 -2.77 -11.76
C CYS A 84 -12.49 -2.94 -11.83
N ARG A 85 -12.94 -4.04 -12.42
CA ARG A 85 -14.32 -4.49 -12.32
C ARG A 85 -14.43 -5.44 -11.14
N VAL A 86 -15.31 -5.12 -10.20
CA VAL A 86 -15.57 -5.97 -9.04
C VAL A 86 -16.89 -6.71 -9.27
N GLU A 87 -16.81 -8.02 -9.50
CA GLU A 87 -17.97 -8.88 -9.69
C GLU A 87 -18.21 -9.73 -8.45
N ARG A 88 -19.49 -9.94 -8.13
CA ARG A 88 -19.91 -10.80 -7.02
C ARG A 88 -19.77 -12.26 -7.46
N LEU A 89 -19.09 -13.08 -6.66
CA LEU A 89 -19.07 -14.54 -6.82
C LEU A 89 -20.42 -15.15 -6.40
#